data_AF-A0A8C0W178-F1
#
_entry.id   AF-A0A8C0W178-F1
#
_cell.length_a   1.000
_cell.length_b   1.000
_cell.length_c   1.000
_cell.angle_alpha   90.00
_cell.angle_beta   90.00
_cell.angle_gamma   90.00
#
_symmetry.space_group_name_H-M   'P 1'
#
loop_
_entity.id
_entity.type
_entity.pdbx_description
1 polymer ?
#
loop_
_entity_poly.entity_id
_entity_poly.type
_entity_poly.pdbx_seq_one_letter_code
_entity_poly.pdbx_strand_id
1 'polypeptide(L)'
;GSPLTLSLGKRRCCEITELPDYKISFKERAPIPLEEVLPDASPQALDLLGQFLLYPSRQRIAASQALLHQYFFTAPLPAHPSELPIPQRPGGPAPKAPPGPPHVHDFHVDRPLEESLLNPELIRPFIPEG
;
A
#
# COMPACT_ATOMS: atom_id res chain seq x y z
N GLY A 1 -26.00 -4.38 44.18
CA GLY A 1 -25.97 -5.65 43.44
C GLY A 1 -25.42 -5.39 42.06
N SER A 2 -24.19 -5.88 41.84
CA SER A 2 -23.47 -6.12 40.58
C SER A 2 -23.33 -5.01 39.51
N PRO A 3 -22.09 -4.55 39.23
CA PRO A 3 -21.79 -3.79 38.02
C PRO A 3 -21.70 -4.73 36.80
N LEU A 4 -22.27 -4.28 35.68
CA LEU A 4 -22.19 -4.94 34.39
C LEU A 4 -20.76 -4.87 33.88
N THR A 5 -20.03 -5.98 33.97
CA THR A 5 -18.72 -6.13 33.34
C THR A 5 -18.92 -6.29 31.83
N LEU A 6 -18.66 -5.22 31.09
CA LEU A 6 -18.47 -5.26 29.65
C LEU A 6 -17.20 -6.09 29.36
N SER A 7 -17.40 -7.37 29.06
CA SER A 7 -16.40 -8.24 28.44
C SER A 7 -16.12 -7.74 27.02
N LEU A 8 -15.29 -6.71 26.91
CA LEU A 8 -14.79 -6.18 25.65
C LEU A 8 -13.30 -6.49 25.59
N GLY A 9 -12.91 -7.58 24.94
CA GLY A 9 -11.48 -7.88 24.82
C GLY A 9 -11.08 -9.29 24.42
N LYS A 10 -11.83 -9.97 23.53
CA LYS A 10 -11.37 -11.25 22.99
C LYS A 10 -11.77 -11.51 21.55
N ARG A 11 -11.90 -10.48 20.71
CA ARG A 11 -12.12 -10.66 19.25
C ARG A 11 -11.61 -9.47 18.43
N ARG A 12 -10.31 -9.21 18.46
CA ARG A 12 -9.66 -8.43 17.40
C ARG A 12 -8.56 -9.30 16.82
N CYS A 13 -8.91 -9.97 15.71
CA CYS A 13 -8.11 -10.91 14.95
C CYS A 13 -7.81 -12.26 15.64
N CYS A 14 -8.65 -13.27 15.38
CA CYS A 14 -8.41 -14.66 15.80
C CYS A 14 -7.23 -15.31 15.06
N GLU A 15 -6.82 -14.76 13.92
CA GLU A 15 -5.72 -15.31 13.07
C GLU A 15 -4.33 -15.06 13.69
N ILE A 16 -4.21 -14.09 14.59
CA ILE A 16 -2.92 -13.68 15.17
C ILE A 16 -2.31 -14.76 16.10
N THR A 17 -3.15 -15.56 16.77
CA THR A 17 -2.67 -16.63 17.67
C THR A 17 -2.10 -17.84 16.93
N GLU A 18 -2.30 -17.94 15.62
CA GLU A 18 -1.83 -19.06 14.80
C GLU A 18 -0.46 -18.79 14.15
N LEU A 19 0.10 -17.59 14.34
CA LEU A 19 1.39 -17.21 13.76
C LEU A 19 2.56 -17.76 14.62
N PRO A 20 3.52 -18.49 14.04
CA PRO A 20 4.56 -19.23 14.76
C PRO A 20 5.49 -18.36 15.62
N ASP A 21 5.65 -17.08 15.25
CA ASP A 21 6.50 -16.11 15.93
C ASP A 21 5.75 -15.13 16.85
N TYR A 22 4.42 -15.28 16.97
CA TYR A 22 3.60 -14.40 17.80
C TYR A 22 3.61 -14.84 19.27
N LYS A 23 4.74 -14.62 19.96
CA LYS A 23 4.91 -14.90 21.40
C LYS A 23 5.01 -13.66 22.28
N ILE A 24 4.79 -12.49 21.70
CA ILE A 24 4.84 -11.20 22.41
C ILE A 24 3.44 -10.82 22.92
N SER A 25 3.32 -10.64 24.23
CA SER A 25 2.11 -10.12 24.86
C SER A 25 2.05 -8.61 24.69
N PHE A 26 1.05 -8.10 23.97
CA PHE A 26 0.81 -6.66 23.89
C PHE A 26 0.01 -6.19 25.10
N LYS A 27 0.35 -5.00 25.62
CA LYS A 27 -0.55 -4.31 26.55
C LYS A 27 -1.79 -3.89 25.79
N GLU A 28 -2.96 -4.13 26.37
CA GLU A 28 -4.21 -3.67 25.81
C GLU A 28 -4.19 -2.13 25.73
N ARG A 29 -4.43 -1.61 24.53
CA ARG A 29 -4.50 -0.18 24.25
C ARG A 29 -5.86 0.13 23.66
N ALA A 30 -6.51 1.14 24.19
CA ALA A 30 -7.70 1.69 23.58
C ALA A 30 -7.34 2.23 22.17
N PRO A 31 -8.24 2.08 21.18
CA PRO A 31 -8.03 2.69 19.88
C PRO A 31 -8.01 4.21 20.04
N ILE A 32 -7.05 4.86 19.40
CA ILE A 32 -7.01 6.33 19.28
C ILE A 32 -7.91 6.70 18.09
N PRO A 33 -8.83 7.67 18.23
CA PRO A 33 -9.64 8.15 17.11
C PRO A 33 -8.75 8.66 15.97
N LEU A 34 -9.11 8.36 14.72
CA LEU A 34 -8.28 8.76 13.57
C LEU A 34 -8.31 10.28 13.37
N GLU A 35 -9.37 10.94 13.82
CA GLU A 35 -9.56 12.38 13.84
C GLU A 35 -8.50 13.08 14.72
N GLU A 36 -8.10 12.45 15.82
CA GLU A 36 -7.05 12.97 16.71
C GLU A 36 -5.65 12.81 16.11
N VAL A 37 -5.45 11.75 15.32
CA VAL A 37 -4.16 11.45 14.66
C VAL A 37 -3.98 12.28 13.39
N LEU A 38 -5.06 12.53 12.65
CA LEU A 38 -5.06 13.23 11.37
C LEU A 38 -6.10 14.37 11.39
N PRO A 39 -5.82 15.48 12.09
CA PRO A 39 -6.78 16.59 12.23
C PRO A 39 -7.11 17.28 10.90
N ASP A 40 -6.20 17.24 9.93
CA ASP A 40 -6.35 17.88 8.62
C ASP A 40 -7.06 16.97 7.59
N ALA A 41 -7.38 15.73 7.96
CA ALA A 41 -8.02 14.80 7.04
C ALA A 41 -9.52 15.07 6.90
N SER A 42 -10.05 14.89 5.68
CA SER A 42 -11.49 14.97 5.44
C SER A 42 -12.21 13.74 6.02
N PRO A 43 -13.51 13.86 6.36
CA PRO A 43 -14.29 12.72 6.86
C PRO A 43 -14.27 11.51 5.92
N GLN A 44 -14.25 11.74 4.61
CA GLN A 44 -14.17 10.70 3.58
C GLN A 44 -12.81 10.00 3.57
N ALA A 45 -11.73 10.73 3.87
CA ALA A 45 -10.39 10.16 3.99
C ALA A 45 -10.28 9.27 5.23
N LEU A 46 -10.84 9.72 6.35
CA LEU A 46 -10.86 8.99 7.61
C LEU A 46 -11.68 7.69 7.49
N ASP A 47 -12.82 7.74 6.80
CA ASP A 47 -13.64 6.54 6.54
C ASP A 47 -12.86 5.49 5.73
N LEU A 48 -12.27 5.90 4.60
CA LEU A 48 -11.47 5.01 3.76
C LEU A 48 -10.28 4.43 4.53
N LEU A 49 -9.59 5.26 5.33
CA LEU A 49 -8.47 4.82 6.15
C LEU A 49 -8.88 3.82 7.23
N GLY A 50 -10.05 4.00 7.85
CA GLY A 50 -10.62 3.07 8.81
C GLY A 50 -10.81 1.67 8.22
N GLN A 51 -11.18 1.57 6.94
CA GLN A 51 -11.36 0.30 6.24
C GLN A 51 -10.02 -0.39 5.89
N PHE A 52 -8.93 0.37 5.74
CA PHE A 52 -7.58 -0.19 5.54
C PHE A 52 -6.95 -0.71 6.84
N LEU A 53 -7.19 -0.03 7.96
CA LEU A 53 -6.54 -0.30 9.25
C LEU A 53 -7.25 -1.38 10.09
N LEU A 54 -8.12 -2.18 9.49
CA LEU A 54 -8.74 -3.32 10.16
C LEU A 54 -7.72 -4.43 10.43
N TYR A 55 -7.69 -4.89 11.68
CA TYR A 55 -6.83 -5.99 12.12
C TYR A 55 -7.14 -7.33 11.44
N PRO A 56 -8.42 -7.77 11.33
CA PRO A 56 -8.75 -8.98 10.61
C PRO A 56 -8.47 -8.78 9.12
N SER A 57 -7.52 -9.54 8.59
CA SER A 57 -7.07 -9.42 7.19
C SER A 57 -8.23 -9.54 6.20
N ARG A 58 -9.13 -10.49 6.45
CA ARG A 58 -10.32 -10.80 5.63
C ARG A 58 -11.37 -9.69 5.62
N GLN A 59 -11.36 -8.79 6.59
CA GLN A 59 -12.30 -7.67 6.67
C GLN A 59 -11.75 -6.40 6.05
N ARG A 60 -10.44 -6.36 5.72
CA ARG A 60 -9.81 -5.22 5.07
C ARG A 60 -10.39 -5.03 3.66
N ILE A 61 -10.65 -3.78 3.29
CA ILE A 61 -11.14 -3.44 1.95
C ILE A 61 -10.12 -3.86 0.86
N ALA A 62 -10.64 -4.43 -0.23
CA ALA A 62 -9.83 -4.74 -1.42
C ALA A 62 -9.50 -3.49 -2.22
N ALA A 63 -8.32 -3.43 -2.87
CA ALA A 63 -7.90 -2.26 -3.63
C ALA A 63 -8.90 -1.87 -4.73
N SER A 64 -9.47 -2.85 -5.44
CA SER A 64 -10.49 -2.60 -6.47
C SER A 64 -11.74 -1.92 -5.93
N GLN A 65 -12.15 -2.25 -4.70
CA GLN A 65 -13.29 -1.60 -4.04
C GLN A 65 -12.90 -0.22 -3.48
N ALA A 66 -11.69 -0.09 -2.94
CA ALA A 66 -11.20 1.17 -2.39
C ALA A 66 -11.12 2.27 -3.46
N LEU A 67 -10.71 1.94 -4.69
CA LEU A 67 -10.66 2.89 -5.80
C LEU A 67 -12.03 3.45 -6.21
N LEU A 68 -13.12 2.77 -5.85
CA LEU A 68 -14.49 3.24 -6.09
C LEU A 68 -15.01 4.15 -4.95
N HIS A 69 -14.21 4.38 -3.92
CA HIS A 69 -14.62 5.17 -2.77
C HIS A 69 -14.80 6.65 -3.11
N GLN A 70 -15.78 7.30 -2.48
CA GLN A 70 -16.12 8.71 -2.71
C GLN A 70 -14.92 9.65 -2.55
N TYR A 71 -13.96 9.30 -1.69
CA TYR A 71 -12.72 10.06 -1.48
C TYR A 71 -12.00 10.43 -2.78
N PHE A 72 -11.95 9.54 -3.77
CA PHE A 72 -11.26 9.79 -5.05
C PHE A 72 -12.05 10.70 -6.01
N PHE A 73 -13.34 10.92 -5.74
CA PHE A 73 -14.25 11.71 -6.58
C PHE A 73 -14.69 13.02 -5.92
N THR A 74 -14.35 13.22 -4.64
CA THR A 74 -14.58 14.48 -3.92
C THR A 74 -13.40 15.42 -4.07
N ALA A 75 -13.67 16.70 -4.28
CA ALA A 75 -12.63 17.71 -4.22
C ALA A 75 -11.99 17.76 -2.82
N PRO A 76 -10.66 17.98 -2.72
CA PRO A 76 -9.72 18.17 -3.82
C PRO A 76 -9.43 16.85 -4.56
N LEU A 77 -9.45 16.91 -5.90
CA LEU A 77 -9.07 15.77 -6.73
C LEU A 77 -7.57 15.50 -6.64
N PRO A 78 -7.12 14.27 -6.96
CA PRO A 78 -5.71 13.95 -7.00
C PRO A 78 -4.93 14.92 -7.88
N ALA A 79 -3.81 15.44 -7.37
CA ALA A 79 -2.94 16.33 -8.12
C ALA A 79 -2.39 15.62 -9.37
N HIS A 80 -2.23 16.38 -10.46
CA HIS A 80 -1.58 15.86 -11.64
C HIS A 80 -0.13 15.48 -11.30
N PRO A 81 0.43 14.36 -11.80
CA PRO A 81 1.79 13.94 -11.45
C PRO A 81 2.88 15.00 -11.66
N SER A 82 2.68 15.91 -12.62
CA SER A 82 3.61 17.03 -12.89
C SER A 82 3.58 18.15 -11.84
N GLU A 83 2.54 18.21 -11.00
CA GLU A 83 2.41 19.20 -9.92
C GLU A 83 3.09 18.73 -8.63
N LEU A 84 3.44 17.45 -8.54
CA LEU A 84 4.09 16.90 -7.36
C LEU A 84 5.53 17.43 -7.24
N PRO A 85 5.95 17.91 -6.05
CA PRO A 85 7.30 18.41 -5.85
C PRO A 85 8.32 17.28 -6.02
N ILE A 86 9.24 17.42 -6.96
CA ILE A 86 10.36 16.49 -7.13
C ILE A 86 11.42 16.83 -6.07
N PRO A 87 11.75 15.91 -5.14
CA PRO A 87 12.79 16.15 -4.15
C PRO A 87 14.12 16.40 -4.85
N GLN A 88 14.68 17.60 -4.70
CA GLN A 88 16.02 17.92 -5.17
C GLN A 88 17.01 17.28 -4.19
N ARG A 89 17.91 16.42 -4.68
CA ARG A 89 19.04 15.95 -3.87
C ARG A 89 19.94 17.16 -3.59
N PRO A 90 20.18 17.54 -2.32
CA PRO A 90 21.06 18.66 -2.03
C PRO A 90 22.51 18.27 -2.35
N GLY A 91 23.04 18.80 -3.46
CA GLY A 91 24.49 18.88 -3.71
C GLY A 91 25.06 17.86 -4.69
N GLY A 92 25.45 18.37 -5.87
CA GLY A 92 26.51 17.81 -6.70
C GLY A 92 26.06 17.43 -8.11
N PRO A 93 26.93 17.58 -9.13
CA PRO A 93 26.74 16.86 -10.39
C PRO A 93 26.54 15.40 -10.00
N ALA A 94 25.51 14.76 -10.57
CA ALA A 94 25.29 13.34 -10.38
C ALA A 94 26.66 12.65 -10.46
N PRO A 95 27.09 11.83 -9.48
CA PRO A 95 28.08 10.85 -9.82
C PRO A 95 27.43 10.12 -10.99
N LYS A 96 28.00 10.27 -12.19
CA LYS A 96 27.72 9.34 -13.27
C LYS A 96 27.84 8.01 -12.56
N ALA A 97 26.71 7.32 -12.35
CA ALA A 97 26.76 5.97 -11.86
C ALA A 97 27.85 5.34 -12.74
N PRO A 98 28.91 4.73 -12.16
CA PRO A 98 29.84 3.96 -12.97
C PRO A 98 28.94 3.15 -13.88
N PRO A 99 29.08 3.23 -15.23
CA PRO A 99 28.14 2.58 -16.11
C PRO A 99 27.97 1.18 -15.57
N GLY A 100 26.80 0.92 -14.97
CA GLY A 100 26.50 -0.40 -14.46
C GLY A 100 26.69 -1.32 -15.64
N PRO A 101 27.02 -2.61 -15.42
CA PRO A 101 26.90 -3.56 -16.51
C PRO A 101 25.56 -3.28 -17.20
N PRO A 102 25.56 -2.99 -18.53
CA PRO A 102 24.39 -2.46 -19.20
C PRO A 102 23.21 -3.32 -18.76
N HIS A 103 22.23 -2.72 -18.09
CA HIS A 103 21.02 -3.44 -17.76
C HIS A 103 20.42 -3.81 -19.11
N VAL A 104 20.64 -5.06 -19.52
CA VAL A 104 20.28 -5.60 -20.84
C VAL A 104 18.75 -5.56 -21.06
N HIS A 105 18.01 -5.13 -20.04
CA HIS A 105 16.55 -5.08 -19.98
C HIS A 105 16.03 -3.70 -19.56
N ASP A 106 16.82 -2.63 -19.65
CA ASP A 106 16.26 -1.28 -19.48
C ASP A 106 15.30 -0.98 -20.64
N PHE A 107 14.04 -0.77 -20.31
CA PHE A 107 12.98 -0.49 -21.28
C PHE A 107 13.18 0.94 -21.82
N HIS A 108 13.69 1.05 -23.05
CA HIS A 108 14.01 2.34 -23.67
C HIS A 108 12.90 2.75 -24.63
N VAL A 109 12.15 3.80 -24.29
CA VAL A 109 10.97 4.25 -25.06
C VAL A 109 11.31 4.68 -26.49
N ASP A 110 12.53 5.19 -26.72
CA ASP A 110 12.98 5.60 -28.06
C ASP A 110 13.57 4.47 -28.92
N ARG A 111 13.63 3.23 -28.42
CA ARG A 111 14.14 2.09 -29.20
C ARG A 111 13.01 1.30 -29.84
N PRO A 112 13.26 0.70 -31.02
CA PRO A 112 12.29 -0.18 -31.66
C PRO A 112 11.88 -1.33 -30.72
N LEU A 113 10.58 -1.65 -30.71
CA LEU A 113 9.97 -2.61 -29.79
C LEU A 113 10.68 -3.97 -29.85
N GLU A 114 11.08 -4.37 -31.05
CA GLU A 114 11.72 -5.64 -31.36
C GLU A 114 13.01 -5.89 -30.55
N GLU A 115 13.73 -4.82 -30.19
CA GLU A 115 14.95 -4.91 -29.37
C GLU A 115 14.67 -5.06 -27.87
N SER A 116 13.46 -4.68 -27.44
CA SER A 116 13.02 -4.78 -26.04
C SER A 116 12.25 -6.08 -25.75
N LEU A 117 11.81 -6.79 -26.79
CA LEU A 117 11.10 -8.05 -26.64
C LEU A 117 12.05 -9.17 -26.20
N LEU A 118 11.70 -9.83 -25.10
CA LEU A 118 12.39 -11.03 -24.65
C LEU A 118 12.22 -12.15 -25.68
N ASN A 119 13.23 -13.02 -25.80
CA ASN A 119 13.18 -14.17 -26.69
C ASN A 119 11.93 -15.03 -26.36
N PRO A 120 11.01 -15.25 -27.31
CA PRO A 120 9.77 -15.98 -27.07
C PRO A 120 10.00 -17.40 -26.54
N GLU A 121 11.13 -18.04 -26.90
CA GLU A 121 11.50 -19.37 -26.39
C GLU A 121 11.67 -19.41 -24.87
N LEU A 122 12.08 -18.29 -24.25
CA LEU A 122 12.25 -18.20 -22.80
C LEU A 122 10.92 -18.08 -22.05
N ILE A 123 9.89 -17.57 -22.72
CA ILE A 123 8.57 -17.31 -22.12
C ILE A 123 7.62 -18.49 -22.33
N ARG A 124 7.88 -19.36 -23.33
CA ARG A 124 7.08 -20.55 -23.66
C ARG A 124 6.62 -21.38 -22.45
N PRO A 125 7.47 -21.70 -21.44
CA PRO A 125 7.04 -22.51 -20.29
C PRO A 125 5.97 -21.85 -19.40
N PHE A 126 5.76 -20.53 -19.53
CA PHE A 126 4.87 -19.73 -18.70
C PHE A 126 3.59 -19.29 -19.43
N ILE A 127 3.44 -19.65 -20.70
CA ILE A 127 2.22 -19.38 -21.47
C ILE A 127 1.30 -20.59 -21.29
N PRO A 128 0.12 -20.45 -20.64
CA PRO A 128 -0.83 -21.55 -20.57
C PRO A 128 -1.31 -21.86 -22.00
N GLU A 129 -1.08 -23.09 -22.46
CA GLU A 129 -1.66 -23.56 -23.72
C GLU A 129 -3.19 -23.54 -23.58
N GLY A 130 -3.83 -22.69 -24.38
CA GLY A 130 -5.28 -22.62 -24.52
C GLY A 130 -5.77 -23.49 -25.66
#